data_AF-A0A968BTP7-F1
#
_entry.id   AF-A0A968BTP7-F1
#
_cell.length_a   1.000
_cell.length_b   1.000
_cell.length_c   1.000
_cell.angle_alpha   90.00
_cell.angle_beta   90.00
_cell.angle_gamma   90.00
#
_symmetry.space_group_name_H-M   'P 1'
#
loop_
_entity.id
_entity.type
_entity.pdbx_description
1 polymer ?
#
loop_
_entity_poly.entity_id
_entity_poly.type
_entity_poly.pdbx_seq_one_letter_code
_entity_poly.pdbx_strand_id
1 'polypeptide(L)'
;GTFMLAPDERHRSTRWLNRFLDDLTASVENRTQAALYLMRTKPWDLFTVVYWDTDMVQHETWRLLDPGHPRHDSEEAAASRARILEFYRKVDADVGRLLAEVDSD
;
A
#
# COMPACT_ATOMS: atom_id res chain seq x y z
N GLY A 1 12.93 12.10 9.17
CA GLY A 1 13.50 12.65 7.93
C GLY A 1 12.36 12.99 6.99
N THR A 2 12.56 13.91 6.06
CA THR A 2 11.54 14.37 5.09
C THR A 2 11.13 13.32 4.05
N PHE A 3 11.82 12.18 4.02
CA PHE A 3 11.50 11.03 3.18
C PHE A 3 11.19 9.83 4.06
N MET A 4 9.96 9.32 3.96
CA MET A 4 9.49 8.12 4.62
C MET A 4 9.86 6.91 3.78
N LEU A 5 10.82 6.09 4.26
CA LEU A 5 11.25 4.85 3.59
C LEU A 5 10.39 3.63 3.97
N ALA A 6 9.75 3.70 5.14
CA ALA A 6 8.87 2.70 5.71
C ALA A 6 7.65 3.40 6.34
N PRO A 7 6.47 2.80 6.31
CA PRO A 7 5.26 3.38 6.90
C PRO A 7 5.44 3.56 8.42
N ASP A 8 4.73 4.53 8.98
CA ASP A 8 4.70 4.71 10.44
C ASP A 8 3.84 3.60 11.08
N GLU A 9 4.47 2.66 11.78
CA GLU A 9 3.78 1.53 12.40
C GLU A 9 3.11 1.86 13.75
N ARG A 10 3.13 3.12 14.21
CA ARG A 10 2.51 3.51 15.51
C ARG A 10 1.04 3.11 15.66
N HIS A 11 0.32 3.04 14.55
CA HIS A 11 -1.11 2.71 14.54
C HIS A 11 -1.40 1.23 14.19
N ARG A 12 -0.36 0.44 13.92
CA ARG A 12 -0.50 -0.97 13.56
C ARG A 12 -1.15 -1.77 14.69
N SER A 13 -2.10 -2.64 14.34
CA SER A 13 -2.84 -3.48 15.30
C SER A 13 -3.52 -2.70 16.43
N THR A 14 -3.87 -1.43 16.18
CA THR A 14 -4.63 -0.59 17.12
C THR A 14 -6.04 -0.31 16.59
N ARG A 15 -6.87 0.34 17.43
CA ARG A 15 -8.18 0.86 17.01
C ARG A 15 -8.12 1.92 15.90
N TRP A 16 -6.93 2.41 15.56
CA TRP A 16 -6.72 3.47 14.57
C TRP A 16 -6.35 2.90 13.20
N LEU A 17 -6.98 1.79 12.79
CA LEU A 17 -6.70 1.09 11.53
C LEU A 17 -6.66 2.04 10.32
N ASN A 18 -7.62 2.97 10.21
CA ASN A 18 -7.64 3.91 9.08
C ASN A 18 -6.39 4.81 9.03
N ARG A 19 -5.83 5.20 10.18
CA ARG A 19 -4.56 5.96 10.21
C ARG A 19 -3.41 5.09 9.69
N PHE A 20 -3.40 3.83 10.07
CA PHE A 20 -2.41 2.90 9.57
C PHE A 20 -2.55 2.66 8.05
N LEU A 21 -3.78 2.56 7.53
CA LEU A 21 -4.02 2.49 6.08
C LEU A 21 -3.55 3.77 5.36
N ASP A 22 -3.73 4.94 5.96
CA ASP A 22 -3.19 6.20 5.43
C ASP A 22 -1.65 6.17 5.38
N ASP A 23 -0.99 5.69 6.45
CA ASP A 23 0.47 5.56 6.54
C ASP A 23 1.01 4.59 5.47
N LEU A 24 0.34 3.45 5.27
CA LEU A 24 0.67 2.48 4.20
C LEU A 24 0.46 3.08 2.80
N THR A 25 -0.63 3.81 2.60
CA THR A 25 -0.92 4.49 1.32
C THR A 25 0.16 5.53 0.98
N ALA A 26 0.61 6.28 1.98
CA ALA A 26 1.71 7.24 1.83
C ALA A 26 3.04 6.54 1.53
N SER A 27 3.32 5.38 2.15
CA SER A 27 4.52 4.60 1.86
C SER A 27 4.53 4.06 0.43
N VAL A 28 3.39 3.57 -0.07
CA VAL A 28 3.21 3.16 -1.49
C VAL A 28 3.52 4.33 -2.42
N GLU A 29 2.92 5.51 -2.20
CA GLU A 29 3.17 6.69 -3.04
C GLU A 29 4.64 7.10 -3.04
N ASN A 30 5.28 7.17 -1.87
CA ASN A 30 6.69 7.54 -1.77
C ASN A 30 7.59 6.55 -2.51
N ARG A 31 7.28 5.24 -2.41
CA ARG A 31 8.03 4.21 -3.14
C ARG A 31 7.85 4.33 -4.65
N THR A 32 6.64 4.59 -5.12
CA THR A 32 6.35 4.82 -6.53
C THR A 32 7.09 6.05 -7.06
N GLN A 33 7.10 7.16 -6.31
CA GLN A 33 7.83 8.37 -6.71
C GLN A 33 9.34 8.13 -6.78
N ALA A 34 9.90 7.42 -5.80
CA ALA A 34 11.31 7.06 -5.82
C ALA A 34 11.64 6.15 -7.02
N ALA A 35 10.79 5.16 -7.30
CA ALA A 35 10.96 4.26 -8.43
C ALA A 35 10.91 5.01 -9.76
N LEU A 36 9.89 5.86 -9.99
CA LEU A 36 9.77 6.70 -11.18
C LEU A 36 10.98 7.62 -11.36
N TYR A 37 11.45 8.24 -10.28
CA TYR A 37 12.66 9.08 -10.34
C TYR A 37 13.88 8.27 -10.81
N LEU A 38 14.09 7.08 -10.25
CA LEU A 38 15.21 6.22 -10.64
C LEU A 38 15.08 5.71 -12.08
N MET A 39 13.87 5.28 -12.48
CA MET A 39 13.51 4.87 -13.86
C MET A 39 13.61 6.00 -14.89
N ARG A 40 13.79 7.26 -14.50
CA ARG A 40 13.93 8.38 -15.45
C ARG A 40 15.33 8.98 -15.50
N THR A 41 16.14 8.75 -14.47
CA THR A 41 17.36 9.56 -14.24
C THR A 41 18.64 8.75 -14.12
N LYS A 42 18.57 7.43 -14.20
CA LYS A 42 19.71 6.52 -14.11
C LYS A 42 19.84 5.64 -15.36
N PRO A 43 20.90 4.86 -15.51
CA PRO A 43 20.89 3.70 -16.38
C PRO A 43 20.57 2.43 -15.57
N TRP A 44 19.83 1.49 -16.14
CA TRP A 44 19.54 0.19 -15.53
C TRP A 44 19.48 -0.90 -16.60
N ASP A 45 20.12 -2.05 -16.33
CA ASP A 45 19.95 -3.27 -17.13
C ASP A 45 18.78 -4.13 -16.61
N LEU A 46 18.39 -3.92 -15.35
CA LEU A 46 17.26 -4.54 -14.68
C LEU A 46 16.73 -3.58 -13.60
N PHE A 47 15.41 -3.41 -13.54
CA PHE A 47 14.75 -2.61 -12.51
C PHE A 47 13.70 -3.47 -11.79
N THR A 48 13.63 -3.37 -10.46
CA THR A 48 12.65 -4.08 -9.65
C THR A 48 12.17 -3.19 -8.52
N VAL A 49 10.87 -3.21 -8.26
CA VAL A 49 10.25 -2.53 -7.12
C VAL A 49 9.37 -3.53 -6.36
N VAL A 50 9.34 -3.41 -5.03
CA VAL A 50 8.57 -4.30 -4.16
C VAL A 50 7.67 -3.47 -3.24
N TYR A 51 6.38 -3.78 -3.24
CA TYR A 51 5.38 -3.16 -2.36
C TYR A 51 5.02 -4.09 -1.21
N TRP A 52 5.80 -4.04 -0.13
CA TRP A 52 5.53 -4.82 1.09
C TRP A 52 4.26 -4.38 1.85
N ASP A 53 3.75 -3.17 1.58
CA ASP A 53 2.58 -2.61 2.25
C ASP A 53 1.32 -3.44 2.01
N THR A 54 1.26 -4.16 0.89
CA THR A 54 0.15 -5.07 0.55
C THR A 54 0.02 -6.24 1.53
N ASP A 55 1.15 -6.77 1.99
CA ASP A 55 1.23 -7.80 3.03
C ASP A 55 0.79 -7.24 4.38
N MET A 56 1.24 -6.04 4.73
CA MET A 56 0.84 -5.36 5.97
C MET A 56 -0.67 -5.09 6.01
N VAL A 57 -1.27 -4.58 4.92
CA VAL A 57 -2.73 -4.40 4.84
C VAL A 57 -3.44 -5.73 5.02
N GLN A 58 -2.98 -6.79 4.36
CA GLN A 58 -3.60 -8.11 4.49
C GLN A 58 -3.57 -8.60 5.94
N HIS A 59 -2.42 -8.53 6.61
CA HIS A 59 -2.28 -8.96 7.99
C HIS A 59 -3.20 -8.20 8.96
N GLU A 60 -3.34 -6.88 8.80
CA GLU A 60 -4.18 -6.08 9.69
C GLU A 60 -5.68 -6.20 9.40
N THR A 61 -6.05 -6.50 8.14
CA THR A 61 -7.44 -6.41 7.68
C THR A 61 -8.09 -7.75 7.38
N TRP A 62 -7.36 -8.87 7.37
CA TRP A 62 -7.91 -10.20 7.10
C TRP A 62 -9.15 -10.51 7.96
N ARG A 63 -9.09 -10.19 9.26
CA ARG A 63 -10.20 -10.38 10.21
C ARG A 63 -11.48 -9.62 9.83
N LEU A 64 -11.36 -8.55 9.07
CA LEU A 64 -12.48 -7.73 8.61
C LEU A 64 -13.04 -8.23 7.28
N LEU A 65 -12.20 -8.86 6.45
CA LEU A 65 -12.57 -9.35 5.12
C LEU A 65 -13.22 -10.73 5.17
N ASP A 66 -12.89 -11.54 6.17
CA ASP A 66 -13.46 -12.88 6.38
C ASP A 66 -14.54 -12.86 7.50
N PRO A 67 -15.83 -13.00 7.16
CA PRO A 67 -16.91 -13.08 8.14
C PRO A 67 -16.81 -14.28 9.09
N GLY A 68 -16.08 -15.33 8.70
CA GLY A 68 -15.85 -16.53 9.53
C GLY A 68 -14.71 -16.37 10.54
N HIS A 69 -13.98 -15.26 10.50
CA HIS A 69 -12.82 -15.06 11.36
C HIS A 69 -13.22 -14.87 12.84
N PRO A 70 -12.54 -15.50 13.83
CA PRO A 70 -12.91 -15.38 15.25
C PRO A 70 -12.90 -13.96 15.83
N ARG A 71 -12.21 -13.03 15.16
CA ARG A 71 -12.13 -11.60 15.50
C ARG A 71 -12.88 -10.70 14.51
N HIS A 72 -13.82 -11.26 13.74
CA HIS A 72 -14.64 -10.49 12.82
C HIS A 72 -15.57 -9.56 13.59
N ASP A 73 -15.58 -8.30 13.18
CA ASP A 73 -16.52 -7.27 13.65
C ASP A 73 -17.18 -6.66 12.42
N SER A 74 -18.50 -6.83 12.30
CA SER A 74 -19.24 -6.40 11.10
C SER A 74 -19.36 -4.88 10.97
N GLU A 75 -19.39 -4.15 12.08
CA GLU A 75 -19.48 -2.69 12.07
C GLU A 75 -18.16 -2.07 11.63
N GLU A 76 -17.05 -2.57 12.19
CA GLU A 76 -15.71 -2.16 11.78
C GLU A 76 -15.42 -2.57 10.33
N ALA A 77 -15.81 -3.78 9.93
CA ALA A 77 -15.65 -4.24 8.55
C ALA A 77 -16.38 -3.31 7.57
N ALA A 78 -17.65 -2.96 7.86
CA ALA A 78 -18.41 -2.02 7.04
C ALA A 78 -17.74 -0.63 6.99
N ALA A 79 -17.21 -0.13 8.11
CA ALA A 79 -16.55 1.17 8.21
C ALA A 79 -15.20 1.26 7.48
N SER A 80 -14.45 0.15 7.38
CA SER A 80 -13.11 0.11 6.79
C SER A 80 -13.07 -0.45 5.37
N ARG A 81 -14.09 -1.17 4.91
CA ARG A 81 -14.12 -1.84 3.58
C ARG A 81 -13.73 -0.92 2.42
N ALA A 82 -14.27 0.30 2.40
CA ALA A 82 -13.99 1.26 1.33
C ALA A 82 -12.50 1.64 1.29
N ARG A 83 -11.90 1.91 2.45
CA ARG A 83 -10.49 2.29 2.57
C ARG A 83 -9.54 1.14 2.22
N ILE A 84 -9.88 -0.10 2.61
CA ILE A 84 -9.10 -1.28 2.21
C ILE A 84 -9.09 -1.41 0.68
N LEU A 85 -10.25 -1.25 0.04
CA LEU A 85 -10.34 -1.29 -1.42
C LEU A 85 -9.60 -0.12 -2.09
N GLU A 86 -9.69 1.08 -1.53
CA GLU A 86 -8.96 2.26 -2.02
C GLU A 86 -7.44 2.07 -1.96
N PHE A 87 -6.92 1.45 -0.90
CA PHE A 87 -5.50 1.09 -0.82
C PHE A 87 -5.07 0.19 -1.99
N TYR A 88 -5.79 -0.90 -2.27
CA TYR A 88 -5.44 -1.79 -3.37
C TYR A 88 -5.59 -1.12 -4.75
N ARG A 89 -6.62 -0.28 -4.93
CA ARG A 89 -6.77 0.54 -6.14
C ARG A 89 -5.63 1.53 -6.32
N LYS A 90 -5.10 2.09 -5.23
CA LYS A 90 -3.93 2.97 -5.28
C LYS A 90 -2.68 2.22 -5.72
N VAL A 91 -2.45 1.02 -5.19
CA VAL A 91 -1.34 0.15 -5.61
C VAL A 91 -1.46 -0.20 -7.10
N ASP A 92 -2.65 -0.59 -7.56
CA ASP A 92 -2.93 -0.88 -8.97
C ASP A 92 -2.65 0.32 -9.89
N ALA A 93 -3.13 1.51 -9.52
CA ALA A 93 -2.86 2.74 -10.25
C ALA A 93 -1.36 3.09 -10.30
N ASP A 94 -0.62 2.84 -9.22
CA ASP A 94 0.82 3.07 -9.16
C ASP A 94 1.62 2.08 -10.00
N VAL A 95 1.21 0.81 -10.05
CA VAL A 95 1.76 -0.15 -11.01
C VAL A 95 1.53 0.34 -12.43
N GLY A 96 0.32 0.85 -12.74
CA GLY A 96 0.02 1.47 -14.04
C GLY A 96 0.95 2.65 -14.38
N ARG A 97 1.28 3.49 -13.40
CA ARG A 97 2.23 4.60 -13.58
C ARG A 97 3.64 4.12 -13.89
N LEU A 98 4.09 3.03 -13.26
CA LEU A 98 5.41 2.43 -13.56
C LEU A 98 5.44 1.80 -14.95
N LEU A 99 4.37 1.09 -15.33
CA LEU A 99 4.25 0.47 -16.65
C LEU A 99 4.26 1.51 -17.78
N ALA A 100 3.74 2.72 -17.54
CA ALA A 100 3.77 3.80 -18.52
C ALA A 100 5.18 4.33 -18.84
N GLU A 101 6.19 4.02 -18.02
CA GLU A 101 7.60 4.34 -18.28
C GLU A 101 8.34 3.22 -19.00
N VAL A 102 7.69 2.08 -19.25
CA VAL A 102 8.28 0.94 -19.96
C VAL A 102 7.90 1.04 -21.45
N ASP A 103 8.88 0.86 -22.33
CA ASP A 103 8.64 0.84 -23.77
C ASP A 103 7.76 -0.35 -24.17
N SER A 104 6.93 -0.16 -25.20
CA SER A 104 5.91 -1.11 -25.65
C SER A 104 6.44 -2.18 -26.61
N ASP A 105 7.66 -2.68 -26.41
CA ASP A 105 8.27 -3.72 -27.26
C ASP A 105 7.37 -4.97 -27.43
#